data_AF-A0A3D5UPC7-F1
#
_entry.id   AF-A0A3D5UPC7-F1
#
_cell.length_a   1.000
_cell.length_b   1.000
_cell.length_c   1.000
_cell.angle_alpha   90.00
_cell.angle_beta   90.00
_cell.angle_gamma   90.00
#
_symmetry.space_group_name_H-M   'P 1'
#
loop_
_entity.id
_entity.type
_entity.pdbx_description
1 polymer ?
#
loop_
_entity_poly.entity_id
_entity_poly.type
_entity_poly.pdbx_seq_one_letter_code
_entity_poly.pdbx_strand_id
1 'polypeptide(L)' 'LKTARKNDLWFHVKDLPGSHVVLETGSKEVDEQSIYEAACVAAFYSKGKDSSNVAVDYTLVKHVKKPSGAK' A
#
# COMPACT_ATOMS: atom_id res chain seq x y z
N LEU A 1 11.25 -0.83 -0.14
CA LEU A 1 10.91 0.02 1.02
C LEU A 1 12.15 0.69 1.64
N LYS A 2 13.11 1.19 0.84
CA LYS A 2 14.32 1.83 1.38
C LYS A 2 14.10 3.28 1.85
N THR A 3 13.08 3.95 1.30
CA THR A 3 12.83 5.38 1.50
C THR A 3 11.74 5.67 2.53
N ALA A 4 10.81 4.72 2.72
CA ALA A 4 9.64 4.89 3.59
C ALA A 4 10.00 4.87 5.09
N ARG A 5 9.34 5.71 5.88
CA ARG A 5 9.45 5.75 7.34
C ARG A 5 8.57 4.66 7.96
N LYS A 6 8.92 4.26 9.19
CA LYS A 6 8.22 3.19 9.94
C LYS A 6 6.73 3.48 10.19
N ASN A 7 6.36 4.76 10.28
CA ASN A 7 5.00 5.22 10.56
C ASN A 7 4.23 5.63 9.29
N ASP A 8 4.83 5.44 8.12
CA ASP A 8 4.11 5.63 6.86
C ASP A 8 3.15 4.46 6.62
N LEU A 9 2.11 4.70 5.83
CA LEU A 9 1.17 3.67 5.44
C LEU A 9 1.65 3.02 4.13
N TRP A 10 1.63 1.70 4.11
CA TRP A 10 1.92 0.88 2.95
C TRP A 10 0.64 0.23 2.45
N PHE A 11 0.50 0.14 1.13
CA PHE A 11 -0.66 -0.39 0.44
C PHE A 11 -0.23 -1.38 -0.64
N HIS A 12 -1.04 -2.42 -0.81
CA HIS A 12 -0.90 -3.37 -1.92
C HIS A 12 -2.25 -4.05 -2.17
N VAL A 13 -2.52 -4.41 -3.42
CA VAL A 13 -3.73 -5.17 -3.76
C VAL A 13 -3.72 -6.54 -3.08
N LYS A 14 -4.88 -6.96 -2.60
CA LYS A 14 -5.01 -8.25 -1.92
C LYS A 14 -5.01 -9.40 -2.94
N ASP A 15 -4.23 -10.43 -2.67
CA ASP A 15 -4.16 -11.70 -3.43
C ASP A 15 -3.80 -11.60 -4.93
N LEU A 16 -3.45 -10.41 -5.41
CA LEU A 16 -3.10 -10.14 -6.81
C LEU A 16 -1.72 -9.49 -6.93
N PRO A 17 -1.01 -9.65 -8.06
CA PRO A 17 0.19 -8.87 -8.32
C PRO A 17 -0.16 -7.39 -8.54
N GLY A 18 0.52 -6.50 -7.81
CA GLY A 18 0.40 -5.06 -8.03
C GLY A 18 1.58 -4.28 -7.49
N SER A 19 1.47 -2.97 -7.60
CA SER A 19 2.49 -2.05 -7.13
C SER A 19 2.40 -1.86 -5.61
N HIS A 20 3.56 -1.76 -4.97
CA HIS A 20 3.64 -1.31 -3.58
C HIS A 20 3.52 0.21 -3.54
N VAL A 21 2.48 0.72 -2.90
CA VAL A 21 2.27 2.16 -2.71
C VAL A 21 2.56 2.52 -1.27
N VAL A 22 3.21 3.67 -1.04
CA VAL A 22 3.47 4.21 0.29
C VAL A 22 2.89 5.61 0.34
N LEU A 23 2.09 5.87 1.37
CA LEU A 23 1.63 7.21 1.72
C LEU A 23 2.54 7.76 2.80
N GLU A 24 3.32 8.79 2.47
CA GLU A 24 4.22 9.46 3.40
C GLU A 24 3.41 10.37 4.32
N THR A 25 3.27 9.97 5.60
CA THR A 25 2.38 10.65 6.55
C THR A 25 3.10 11.71 7.37
N GLY A 26 4.44 11.66 7.40
CA GLY A 26 5.24 12.54 8.24
C GLY A 26 4.97 12.35 9.73
N SER A 27 4.46 11.19 10.16
CA SER A 27 3.99 10.90 11.53
C SER A 27 2.77 11.71 11.98
N LYS A 28 1.94 12.19 11.05
CA LYS A 28 0.65 12.83 11.35
C LYS A 28 -0.50 11.83 11.20
N GLU A 29 -1.65 12.16 11.79
CA GLU A 29 -2.88 11.48 11.42
C GLU A 29 -3.20 11.71 9.95
N VAL A 30 -3.66 10.64 9.31
CA VAL A 30 -4.05 10.62 7.90
C VAL A 30 -5.56 10.53 7.87
N ASP A 31 -6.18 11.39 7.08
CA ASP A 31 -7.62 11.35 6.84
C ASP A 31 -8.01 10.15 5.95
N GLU A 32 -9.28 9.75 6.03
CA GLU A 32 -9.79 8.61 5.27
C GLU A 32 -9.71 8.82 3.75
N GLN A 33 -9.79 10.07 3.28
CA GLN A 33 -9.73 10.40 1.86
C GLN A 33 -8.32 10.14 1.30
N SER A 34 -7.27 10.54 2.02
CA SER A 34 -5.88 10.24 1.66
C SER A 34 -5.59 8.73 1.62
N ILE A 35 -6.17 7.96 2.55
CA ILE A 35 -6.06 6.49 2.55
C ILE A 35 -6.75 5.91 1.33
N TYR A 36 -7.95 6.40 1.00
CA TYR A 36 -8.73 5.97 -0.16
C TYR A 36 -7.99 6.25 -1.48
N GLU A 37 -7.44 7.46 -1.64
CA GLU A 37 -6.68 7.84 -2.83
C GLU A 37 -5.44 6.97 -3.02
N ALA A 38 -4.69 6.70 -1.94
CA ALA A 38 -3.56 5.78 -1.99
C ALA A 38 -3.98 4.35 -2.38
N ALA A 39 -5.12 3.88 -1.88
CA ALA A 39 -5.68 2.58 -2.26
C ALA A 39 -6.11 2.56 -3.74
N CYS A 40 -6.73 3.62 -4.26
CA CYS A 40 -7.07 3.75 -5.68
C CYS A 40 -5.83 3.66 -6.57
N VAL A 41 -4.72 4.31 -6.19
CA VAL A 41 -3.45 4.22 -6.91
C VAL A 41 -2.92 2.78 -6.90
N ALA A 42 -2.96 2.10 -5.75
CA ALA A 42 -2.54 0.69 -5.65
C ALA A 42 -3.40 -0.24 -6.54
N ALA A 43 -4.72 -0.04 -6.55
CA ALA A 43 -5.65 -0.79 -7.38
C ALA A 43 -5.42 -0.54 -8.88
N PHE A 44 -5.20 0.72 -9.27
CA PHE A 44 -4.97 1.11 -10.67
C PHE A 44 -3.68 0.49 -11.24
N TYR A 45 -2.59 0.49 -10.47
CA TYR A 45 -1.31 -0.11 -10.88
C TYR A 45 -1.19 -1.58 -10.48
N SER A 46 -2.26 -2.35 -10.71
CA SER A 46 -2.31 -3.78 -10.41
C SER A 46 -2.89 -4.61 -11.56
N LYS A 47 -2.84 -5.93 -11.40
CA LYS A 47 -3.58 -6.86 -12.28
C LYS A 47 -5.11 -6.78 -12.12
N GLY A 48 -5.61 -6.14 -11.06
CA GLY A 48 -7.04 -5.95 -10.81
C GLY A 48 -7.65 -4.69 -11.43
N LYS A 49 -6.87 -3.87 -12.15
CA LYS A 49 -7.29 -2.54 -12.64
C LYS A 49 -8.60 -2.49 -13.44
N ASP A 50 -8.96 -3.59 -14.12
CA ASP A 50 -10.16 -3.68 -14.96
C ASP A 50 -11.38 -4.24 -14.18
N SER A 51 -11.19 -4.59 -12.91
CA SER A 51 -12.27 -5.00 -12.00
C SER A 51 -12.99 -3.77 -11.45
N SER A 52 -14.31 -3.88 -11.29
CA SER A 52 -15.14 -2.85 -10.66
C SER A 52 -14.91 -2.74 -9.15
N ASN A 53 -14.38 -3.78 -8.52
CA ASN A 53 -14.07 -3.81 -7.10
C ASN A 53 -12.73 -4.54 -6.89
N VAL A 54 -11.77 -3.85 -6.29
CA VAL A 54 -10.43 -4.37 -5.99
C VAL A 54 -10.17 -4.21 -4.51
N ALA A 55 -9.97 -5.32 -3.81
CA ALA A 55 -9.57 -5.30 -2.41
C ALA A 55 -8.11 -4.83 -2.31
N VAL A 56 -7.86 -3.85 -1.45
CA VAL A 56 -6.53 -3.30 -1.16
C VAL A 56 -6.27 -3.43 0.33
N ASP A 57 -5.17 -4.07 0.68
CA ASP A 57 -4.70 -4.14 2.06
C ASP A 57 -3.78 -2.95 2.35
N TYR A 58 -3.90 -2.39 3.55
CA TYR A 58 -2.98 -1.36 4.03
C TYR A 58 -2.56 -1.60 5.47
N THR A 59 -1.33 -1.22 5.79
CA THR A 59 -0.78 -1.32 7.15
C THR A 59 0.39 -0.36 7.31
N LEU A 60 0.88 -0.19 8.53
CA LEU A 60 2.10 0.60 8.75
C LEU A 60 3.30 -0.13 8.15
N VAL A 61 4.20 0.61 7.51
CA VAL A 61 5.43 0.07 6.90
C VAL A 61 6.23 -0.79 7.89
N LYS A 62 6.24 -0.45 9.18
CA LYS A 62 6.92 -1.24 10.23
C LYS A 62 6.39 -2.67 10.40
N HIS A 63 5.16 -2.95 9.97
CA HIS A 63 4.56 -4.29 9.99
C HIS A 63 4.89 -5.10 8.73
N VAL A 64 5.41 -4.46 7.69
CA VAL A 64 5.77 -5.13 6.43
C VAL A 64 7.22 -5.60 6.52
N LYS A 65 7.41 -6.93 6.47
CA LYS A 65 8.73 -7.55 6.53
C LYS A 65 8.92 -8.50 5.35
N LYS A 66 10.01 -8.31 4.61
CA LYS A 66 10.44 -9.27 3.60
C LYS A 66 11.01 -10.52 4.31
N PRO A 67 10.49 -11.73 4.05
CA PRO A 67 11.08 -12.96 4.57
C PRO A 67 12.53 -13.12 4.10
N SER A 68 13.37 -13.75 4.92
CA SER A 68 14.76 -14.04 4.55
C SER A 68 14.80 -14.95 3.32
N GLY A 69 15.63 -14.61 2.32
CA GLY A 69 15.80 -15.43 1.11
C GLY A 69 14.73 -15.26 0.03
N ALA A 70 13.68 -14.46 0.27
CA ALA A 70 12.72 -14.12 -0.79
C ALA A 70 13.40 -13.23 -1.86
N LYS A 71 13.20 -13.56 -3.15
CA LYS A 71 13.60 -12.70 -4.27
C LYS A 71 12.59 -11.59 -4.46
#